data_AF-A0A7C0ZE54-F1
#
_entry.id   AF-A0A7C0ZE54-F1
#
_cell.length_a   1.000
_cell.length_b   1.000
_cell.length_c   1.000
_cell.angle_alpha   90.00
_cell.angle_beta   90.00
_cell.angle_gamma   90.00
#
_symmetry.space_group_name_H-M   'P 1'
#
loop_
_entity.id
_entity.type
_entity.pdbx_description
1 polymer ?
#
loop_
_entity_poly.entity_id
_entity_poly.type
_entity_poly.pdbx_seq_one_letter_code
_entity_poly.pdbx_strand_id
1 'polypeptide(L)'
;VVDPVFKSSSGRTFWPTQYLKDYIAKIIPLASLITPNLEEAEILVGYSITSPAEMEKAAQEIVRLGAKACLLKGGHLCDSPVDILFDGYQVYRFPHQKIPFSTHGTGCLLSSSLLALIAQGNNLPEATQKAIDFTQRQILSSLPWGRGPRIIWLKE
;
A
#
# COMPACT_ATOMS: atom_id res chain seq x y z
N VAL A 1 -10.84 1.41 4.52
CA VAL A 1 -9.47 1.22 4.00
C VAL A 1 -8.67 0.57 5.11
N VAL A 2 -7.95 -0.50 4.82
CA VAL A 2 -7.16 -1.26 5.80
C VAL A 2 -5.72 -1.32 5.32
N ASP A 3 -4.78 -0.79 6.12
CA ASP A 3 -3.34 -0.89 5.87
C ASP A 3 -2.77 -2.02 6.76
N PRO A 4 -2.44 -3.19 6.18
CA PRO A 4 -2.07 -4.38 6.94
C PRO A 4 -0.62 -4.31 7.44
N VAL A 5 -0.34 -3.39 8.37
CA VAL A 5 1.03 -3.13 8.87
C VAL A 5 1.52 -4.29 9.76
N PHE A 6 2.10 -5.31 9.13
CA PHE A 6 2.68 -6.47 9.82
C PHE A 6 4.17 -6.31 10.11
N LYS A 7 4.86 -5.50 9.31
CA LYS A 7 6.30 -5.33 9.36
C LYS A 7 6.68 -3.90 9.02
N SER A 8 7.66 -3.35 9.73
CA SER A 8 8.18 -2.03 9.40
C SER A 8 8.98 -2.09 8.09
N SER A 9 9.07 -0.97 7.38
CA SER A 9 10.01 -0.80 6.27
C SER A 9 11.48 -1.00 6.65
N SER A 10 11.82 -1.03 7.96
CA SER A 10 13.13 -1.36 8.51
C SER A 10 13.28 -2.81 8.96
N GLY A 11 12.35 -3.70 8.60
CA GLY A 11 12.43 -5.15 8.83
C GLY A 11 11.90 -5.68 10.16
N ARG A 12 11.44 -4.83 11.09
CA ARG A 12 10.85 -5.25 12.37
C ARG A 12 9.46 -5.84 12.17
N THR A 13 9.28 -7.11 12.53
CA THR A 13 7.96 -7.74 12.62
C THR A 13 7.21 -7.20 13.83
N PHE A 14 5.99 -6.71 13.61
CA PHE A 14 5.14 -6.15 14.67
C PHE A 14 4.20 -7.20 15.28
N TRP A 15 3.81 -8.21 14.52
CA TRP A 15 2.80 -9.19 14.94
C TRP A 15 3.40 -10.60 15.04
N PRO A 16 3.15 -11.32 16.15
CA PRO A 16 3.34 -12.76 16.20
C PRO A 16 2.49 -13.44 15.11
N THR A 17 3.06 -14.39 14.39
CA THR A 17 2.41 -15.10 13.26
C THR A 17 1.11 -15.80 13.66
N GLN A 18 0.92 -16.11 14.94
CA GLN A 18 -0.31 -16.70 15.48
C GLN A 18 -1.58 -15.86 15.22
N TYR A 19 -1.46 -14.54 15.08
CA TYR A 19 -2.60 -13.65 14.86
C TYR A 19 -2.97 -13.47 13.37
N LEU A 20 -2.12 -13.94 12.45
CA LEU A 20 -2.36 -13.79 11.02
C LEU A 20 -3.64 -14.49 10.59
N LYS A 21 -3.92 -15.68 11.15
CA LYS A 21 -5.16 -16.42 10.88
C LYS A 21 -6.41 -15.64 11.28
N ASP A 22 -6.39 -15.05 12.48
CA ASP A 22 -7.50 -14.22 12.97
C ASP A 22 -7.66 -12.95 12.12
N TYR A 23 -6.56 -12.32 11.73
CA TYR A 23 -6.59 -11.14 10.87
C TYR A 23 -7.23 -11.44 9.51
N ILE A 24 -6.80 -12.53 8.86
CA ILE A 24 -7.35 -12.98 7.58
C ILE A 24 -8.84 -13.32 7.74
N ALA A 25 -9.23 -14.00 8.80
CA ALA A 25 -10.62 -14.42 8.99
C ALA A 25 -11.57 -13.29 9.43
N LYS A 26 -11.08 -12.28 10.16
CA LYS A 26 -11.92 -11.28 10.83
C LYS A 26 -11.79 -9.86 10.27
N ILE A 27 -10.63 -9.48 9.75
CA ILE A 27 -10.34 -8.11 9.31
C ILE A 27 -10.42 -7.96 7.79
N ILE A 28 -9.76 -8.86 7.03
CA ILE A 28 -9.72 -8.78 5.56
C ILE A 28 -11.14 -8.76 4.94
N PRO A 29 -12.11 -9.58 5.38
CA PRO A 29 -13.47 -9.56 4.83
C PRO A 29 -14.23 -8.25 5.03
N LEU A 30 -13.80 -7.41 5.98
CA LEU A 30 -14.42 -6.11 6.25
C LEU A 30 -13.80 -4.98 5.41
N ALA A 31 -12.68 -5.24 4.73
CA ALA A 31 -11.94 -4.23 3.99
C ALA A 31 -12.63 -3.89 2.66
N SER A 32 -13.16 -2.67 2.51
CA SER A 32 -13.53 -2.14 1.19
C SER A 32 -12.31 -1.94 0.28
N LEU A 33 -11.14 -1.71 0.87
CA LEU A 33 -9.85 -1.62 0.20
C LEU A 33 -8.78 -2.04 1.22
N ILE A 34 -7.93 -2.99 0.85
CA ILE A 34 -6.72 -3.34 1.60
C ILE A 34 -5.48 -2.83 0.83
N THR A 35 -4.47 -2.31 1.53
CA THR A 35 -3.32 -1.61 0.91
C THR A 35 -1.95 -2.22 1.27
N PRO A 36 -1.70 -3.53 1.05
CA PRO A 36 -0.44 -4.16 1.47
C PRO A 36 0.76 -3.65 0.64
N ASN A 37 1.94 -3.62 1.25
CA ASN A 37 3.21 -3.59 0.50
C ASN A 37 3.61 -5.00 0.02
N LEU A 38 4.70 -5.13 -0.72
CA LEU A 38 5.17 -6.44 -1.21
C LEU A 38 5.38 -7.46 -0.09
N GLU A 39 6.12 -7.12 0.97
CA GLU A 39 6.39 -8.07 2.07
C GLU A 39 5.10 -8.49 2.80
N GLU A 40 4.18 -7.55 3.02
CA GLU A 40 2.86 -7.81 3.60
C GLU A 40 2.02 -8.70 2.68
N ALA A 41 2.08 -8.48 1.36
CA ALA A 41 1.39 -9.29 0.38
C ALA A 41 1.95 -10.72 0.32
N GLU A 42 3.28 -10.88 0.33
CA GLU A 42 3.94 -12.19 0.37
C GLU A 42 3.52 -13.00 1.62
N ILE A 43 3.38 -12.34 2.77
CA ILE A 43 2.86 -12.97 3.99
C ILE A 43 1.40 -13.43 3.81
N LEU A 44 0.57 -12.65 3.13
CA LEU A 44 -0.84 -12.97 2.91
C LEU A 44 -1.05 -14.10 1.90
N VAL A 45 -0.25 -14.15 0.82
CA VAL A 45 -0.40 -15.14 -0.26
C VAL A 45 0.49 -16.38 -0.08
N GLY A 46 1.53 -16.29 0.75
CA GLY A 46 2.40 -17.42 1.10
C GLY A 46 3.48 -17.76 0.06
N TYR A 47 3.77 -16.85 -0.89
CA TYR A 47 4.84 -17.00 -1.87
C TYR A 47 5.49 -15.63 -2.18
N SER A 48 6.69 -15.67 -2.77
CA SER A 48 7.45 -14.48 -3.14
C SER A 48 6.91 -13.80 -4.39
N ILE A 49 6.91 -12.46 -4.39
CA ILE A 49 6.39 -11.63 -5.48
C ILE A 49 7.54 -10.82 -6.07
N THR A 50 7.96 -11.17 -7.28
CA THR A 50 9.17 -10.67 -7.93
C THR A 50 8.90 -9.89 -9.22
N SER A 51 7.66 -9.85 -9.68
CA SER A 51 7.27 -9.15 -10.90
C SER A 51 5.90 -8.48 -10.81
N PRO A 52 5.62 -7.46 -11.66
CA PRO A 52 4.29 -6.88 -11.75
C PRO A 52 3.19 -7.89 -12.08
N ALA A 53 3.48 -8.91 -12.90
CA ALA A 53 2.50 -9.96 -13.21
C ALA A 53 2.16 -10.83 -11.97
N GLU A 54 3.13 -11.08 -11.09
CA GLU A 54 2.90 -11.76 -9.82
C GLU A 54 2.16 -10.86 -8.82
N MET A 55 2.42 -9.56 -8.82
CA MET A 55 1.64 -8.60 -8.01
C MET A 55 0.16 -8.61 -8.40
N GLU A 56 -0.18 -8.71 -9.69
CA GLU A 56 -1.58 -8.80 -10.13
C GLU A 56 -2.26 -10.07 -9.59
N LYS A 57 -1.58 -11.21 -9.69
CA LYS A 57 -2.07 -12.48 -9.14
C LYS A 57 -2.25 -12.38 -7.63
N ALA A 58 -1.28 -11.82 -6.92
CA ALA A 58 -1.34 -11.64 -5.48
C ALA A 58 -2.49 -10.71 -5.07
N ALA A 59 -2.70 -9.59 -5.77
CA ALA A 59 -3.81 -8.68 -5.50
C ALA A 59 -5.17 -9.39 -5.68
N GLN A 60 -5.31 -10.22 -6.71
CA GLN A 60 -6.51 -11.03 -6.92
C GLN A 60 -6.73 -12.06 -5.81
N GLU A 61 -5.68 -12.75 -5.38
CA GLU A 61 -5.76 -13.72 -4.29
C GLU A 61 -6.09 -13.08 -2.95
N ILE A 62 -5.54 -11.91 -2.66
CA ILE A 62 -5.89 -11.14 -1.46
C ILE A 62 -7.37 -10.72 -1.47
N VAL A 63 -7.93 -10.37 -2.64
CA VAL A 63 -9.37 -10.16 -2.78
C VAL A 63 -10.15 -11.46 -2.54
N ARG A 64 -9.65 -12.62 -2.98
CA ARG A 64 -10.27 -13.93 -2.67
C ARG A 64 -10.24 -14.28 -1.17
N LEU A 65 -9.35 -13.67 -0.38
CA LEU A 65 -9.38 -13.77 1.09
C LEU A 65 -10.53 -12.97 1.73
N GLY A 66 -11.26 -12.15 0.96
CA GLY A 66 -12.50 -11.49 1.37
C GLY A 66 -12.51 -9.96 1.25
N ALA A 67 -11.37 -9.33 0.97
CA ALA A 67 -11.34 -7.89 0.72
C ALA A 67 -12.10 -7.56 -0.57
N LYS A 68 -12.79 -6.41 -0.61
CA LYS A 68 -13.52 -6.00 -1.83
C LYS A 68 -12.57 -5.52 -2.94
N ALA A 69 -11.45 -4.92 -2.57
CA ALA A 69 -10.42 -4.43 -3.46
C ALA A 69 -9.05 -4.48 -2.77
N CYS A 70 -7.97 -4.57 -3.56
CA CYS A 70 -6.59 -4.60 -3.07
C CYS A 70 -5.71 -3.62 -3.88
N LEU A 71 -5.03 -2.70 -3.19
CA LEU A 71 -3.96 -1.86 -3.74
C LEU A 71 -2.61 -2.37 -3.23
N LEU A 72 -1.93 -3.16 -4.05
CA LEU A 72 -0.62 -3.73 -3.75
C LEU A 72 0.48 -2.73 -4.13
N LYS A 73 1.19 -2.22 -3.13
CA LYS A 73 2.26 -1.21 -3.28
C LYS A 73 3.55 -1.89 -3.73
N GLY A 74 4.03 -1.58 -4.94
CA GLY A 74 5.20 -2.22 -5.54
C GLY A 74 6.50 -1.43 -5.43
N GLY A 75 6.54 -0.37 -4.62
CA GLY A 75 7.67 0.56 -4.49
C GLY A 75 9.06 -0.05 -4.22
N HIS A 76 9.17 -1.35 -3.89
CA HIS A 76 10.44 -2.06 -3.69
C HIS A 76 10.88 -2.92 -4.91
N LEU A 77 10.06 -3.06 -5.95
CA LEU A 77 10.51 -3.66 -7.21
C LEU A 77 11.53 -2.74 -7.89
N CYS A 78 12.65 -3.30 -8.34
CA CYS A 78 13.73 -2.54 -8.96
C CYS A 78 13.28 -1.88 -10.29
N ASP A 79 13.94 -0.75 -10.59
CA ASP A 79 13.94 0.02 -11.84
C ASP A 79 12.64 0.71 -12.30
N SER A 80 11.44 0.25 -11.92
CA SER A 80 10.18 0.94 -12.26
C SER A 80 9.07 0.61 -11.26
N PRO A 81 8.94 1.39 -10.16
CA PRO A 81 7.94 1.10 -9.16
C PRO A 81 6.54 1.32 -9.74
N VAL A 82 5.70 0.32 -9.54
CA VAL A 82 4.30 0.30 -9.97
C VAL A 82 3.46 -0.16 -8.81
N ASP A 83 2.35 0.51 -8.54
CA ASP A 83 1.33 0.00 -7.64
C ASP A 83 0.20 -0.64 -8.46
N ILE A 84 -0.39 -1.71 -7.94
CA ILE A 84 -1.43 -2.47 -8.63
C ILE A 84 -2.70 -2.45 -7.81
N LEU A 85 -3.78 -1.94 -8.41
CA LEU A 85 -5.12 -2.04 -7.86
C LEU A 85 -5.87 -3.17 -8.56
N PHE A 86 -6.44 -4.08 -7.80
CA PHE A 86 -7.52 -4.95 -8.25
C PHE A 86 -8.80 -4.54 -7.52
N ASP A 87 -9.82 -4.09 -8.25
CA ASP A 87 -11.07 -3.57 -7.67
C ASP A 87 -12.15 -4.66 -7.44
N GLY A 88 -11.80 -5.92 -7.68
CA GLY A 88 -12.71 -7.07 -7.70
C GLY A 88 -13.11 -7.51 -9.10
N TYR A 89 -12.88 -6.68 -10.13
CA TYR A 89 -13.26 -6.94 -11.51
C TYR A 89 -12.11 -6.69 -12.49
N GLN A 90 -11.43 -5.56 -12.35
CA GLN A 90 -10.40 -5.05 -13.25
C GLN A 90 -9.11 -4.75 -12.50
N VAL A 91 -8.01 -4.88 -13.24
CA VAL A 91 -6.66 -4.54 -12.78
C VAL A 91 -6.28 -3.18 -13.33
N TYR A 92 -5.75 -2.32 -12.46
CA TYR A 92 -5.20 -1.01 -12.80
C TYR A 92 -3.75 -0.92 -12.33
N ARG A 93 -2.90 -0.30 -13.16
CA ARG A 93 -1.47 -0.12 -12.88
C ARG A 93 -1.17 1.37 -12.73
N PHE A 94 -0.45 1.71 -11.68
CA PHE A 94 -0.06 3.08 -11.34
C PHE A 94 1.47 3.18 -11.32
N PRO A 95 2.12 3.41 -12.47
CA PRO A 95 3.56 3.65 -12.51
C PRO A 95 3.87 4.99 -11.84
N HIS A 96 4.93 5.04 -11.04
CA HIS A 96 5.38 6.28 -10.39
C HIS A 96 6.91 6.38 -10.33
N GLN A 97 7.42 7.54 -9.94
CA GLN A 97 8.86 7.77 -9.88
C GLN A 97 9.47 7.12 -8.64
N LYS A 98 10.64 6.48 -8.81
CA LYS A 98 11.44 6.01 -7.68
C LYS A 98 12.09 7.22 -7.01
N ILE A 99 11.69 7.50 -5.78
CA ILE A 99 12.32 8.55 -4.97
C ILE A 99 13.57 7.97 -4.29
N PRO A 100 14.75 8.60 -4.42
CA PRO A 100 16.03 8.02 -4.00
C PRO A 100 16.29 8.07 -2.48
N PHE A 101 15.30 8.45 -1.69
CA PHE A 101 15.40 8.52 -0.24
C PHE A 101 14.11 8.00 0.41
N SER A 102 14.24 7.50 1.64
CA SER A 102 13.10 7.05 2.44
C SER A 102 12.61 8.15 3.37
N THR A 103 11.30 8.12 3.63
CA THR A 103 10.65 8.99 4.61
C THR A 103 9.72 8.13 5.46
N HIS A 104 9.43 8.56 6.68
CA HIS A 104 8.49 7.82 7.53
C HIS A 104 7.06 8.25 7.24
N GLY A 105 6.12 7.29 7.34
CA GLY A 105 4.69 7.56 7.25
C GLY A 105 4.11 7.62 5.84
N THR A 106 4.85 7.24 4.80
CA THR A 106 4.35 7.21 3.40
C THR A 106 3.14 6.31 3.23
N GLY A 107 3.16 5.11 3.83
CA GLY A 107 2.02 4.18 3.82
C GLY A 107 0.78 4.77 4.50
N CYS A 108 0.94 5.32 5.70
CA CYS A 108 -0.15 5.97 6.43
C CYS A 108 -0.74 7.16 5.65
N LEU A 109 0.12 7.96 5.02
CA LEU A 109 -0.31 9.08 4.19
C LEU A 109 -1.12 8.62 2.99
N LEU A 110 -0.64 7.59 2.28
CA LEU A 110 -1.33 7.01 1.13
C LEU A 110 -2.72 6.47 1.54
N SER A 111 -2.77 5.65 2.59
CA SER A 111 -4.00 5.05 3.11
C SER A 111 -5.02 6.10 3.58
N SER A 112 -4.55 7.16 4.25
CA SER A 112 -5.40 8.26 4.71
C SER A 112 -5.91 9.11 3.54
N SER A 113 -5.06 9.37 2.54
CA SER A 113 -5.43 10.12 1.34
C SER A 113 -6.45 9.36 0.50
N LEU A 114 -6.27 8.05 0.33
CA LEU A 114 -7.24 7.15 -0.28
C LEU A 114 -8.60 7.24 0.41
N LEU A 115 -8.61 7.09 1.74
CA LEU A 115 -9.84 7.17 2.52
C LEU A 115 -10.56 8.52 2.30
N ALA A 116 -9.83 9.63 2.37
CA ALA A 116 -10.39 10.96 2.18
C ALA A 116 -10.98 11.15 0.77
N LEU A 117 -10.26 10.73 -0.27
CA LEU A 117 -10.70 10.86 -1.66
C LEU A 117 -11.93 9.98 -1.96
N ILE A 118 -11.96 8.76 -1.44
CA ILE A 118 -13.13 7.88 -1.56
C ILE A 118 -14.33 8.50 -0.83
N ALA A 119 -14.14 9.05 0.38
CA ALA A 119 -15.20 9.71 1.14
C ALA A 119 -15.76 10.97 0.45
N GLN A 120 -14.95 11.62 -0.39
CA GLN A 120 -15.38 12.73 -1.25
C GLN A 120 -16.16 12.30 -2.51
N GLY A 121 -16.38 10.99 -2.71
CA GLY A 121 -17.15 10.46 -3.83
C GLY A 121 -16.35 10.17 -5.09
N ASN A 122 -15.02 10.23 -5.04
CA ASN A 122 -14.18 9.80 -6.16
C ASN A 122 -14.32 8.28 -6.36
N ASN A 123 -14.33 7.81 -7.61
CA ASN A 123 -14.24 6.38 -7.88
C ASN A 123 -12.86 5.84 -7.48
N LEU A 124 -12.76 4.52 -7.28
CA LEU A 124 -11.58 3.91 -6.67
C LEU A 124 -10.28 4.08 -7.50
N PRO A 125 -10.26 3.86 -8.84
CA PRO A 125 -9.07 4.12 -9.64
C PRO A 125 -8.63 5.60 -9.60
N GLU A 126 -9.56 6.54 -9.70
CA GLU A 126 -9.27 7.97 -9.64
C GLU A 126 -8.75 8.39 -8.26
N ALA A 127 -9.38 7.92 -7.18
CA ALA A 127 -8.93 8.14 -5.81
C ALA A 127 -7.52 7.59 -5.60
N THR A 128 -7.22 6.42 -6.19
CA THR A 128 -5.90 5.80 -6.12
C THR A 128 -4.83 6.64 -6.81
N GLN A 129 -5.04 7.06 -8.06
CA GLN A 129 -4.07 7.92 -8.76
C GLN A 129 -3.82 9.21 -7.98
N LYS A 130 -4.88 9.92 -7.56
CA LYS A 130 -4.77 11.16 -6.79
C LYS A 130 -4.01 10.97 -5.47
N ALA A 131 -4.24 9.87 -4.77
CA ALA A 131 -3.56 9.56 -3.52
C ALA A 131 -2.06 9.26 -3.73
N ILE A 132 -1.72 8.53 -4.79
CA ILE A 132 -0.33 8.25 -5.18
C ILE A 132 0.39 9.55 -5.54
N ASP A 133 -0.21 10.39 -6.39
CA ASP A 133 0.37 11.67 -6.80
C ASP A 133 0.57 12.63 -5.63
N PHE A 134 -0.40 12.67 -4.71
CA PHE A 134 -0.29 13.45 -3.49
C PHE A 134 0.85 12.93 -2.60
N THR A 135 0.90 11.62 -2.37
CA THR A 135 1.95 10.98 -1.56
C THR A 135 3.34 11.24 -2.14
N GLN A 136 3.51 11.07 -3.46
CA GLN A 136 4.76 11.36 -4.17
C GLN A 136 5.22 12.82 -3.96
N ARG A 137 4.32 13.79 -4.13
CA ARG A 137 4.62 15.21 -3.87
C ARG A 137 5.04 15.46 -2.43
N GLN A 138 4.38 14.83 -1.47
CA GLN A 138 4.69 14.98 -0.04
C GLN A 138 6.02 14.33 0.37
N ILE A 139 6.38 13.20 -0.26
CA ILE A 139 7.70 12.60 -0.06
C ILE A 139 8.78 13.56 -0.59
N LEU A 140 8.58 14.12 -1.79
CA LEU A 140 9.53 15.07 -2.39
C LEU A 140 9.69 16.37 -1.58
N SER A 141 8.61 16.87 -0.96
CA SER A 141 8.63 18.06 -0.10
C SER A 141 9.04 17.78 1.35
N SER A 142 9.27 16.52 1.72
CA SER A 142 9.65 16.13 3.08
C SER A 142 10.89 16.89 3.57
N LEU A 143 10.96 17.17 4.86
CA LEU A 143 12.03 17.96 5.46
C LEU A 143 13.03 17.05 6.21
N PRO A 144 14.36 17.30 6.08
CA PRO A 144 15.32 16.66 6.97
C PRO A 144 15.15 17.23 8.38
N TRP A 145 14.68 16.41 9.33
CA TRP A 145 14.53 16.83 10.72
C TRP A 145 15.62 16.18 11.58
N GLY A 146 16.61 16.98 11.99
CA GLY A 146 17.77 16.49 12.72
C GLY A 146 18.59 15.47 11.91
N ARG A 147 19.02 14.39 12.56
CA ARG A 147 19.79 13.28 11.93
C ARG A 147 18.92 12.08 11.55
N GLY A 148 17.61 12.19 11.75
CA GLY A 148 16.67 11.11 11.49
C GLY A 148 16.21 11.07 10.03
N PRO A 149 15.32 10.12 9.71
CA PRO A 149 14.60 10.08 8.44
C PRO A 149 13.86 11.40 8.18
N ARG A 150 13.67 11.76 6.90
CA ARG A 150 12.90 12.96 6.56
C ARG A 150 11.44 12.78 6.99
N ILE A 151 10.82 13.88 7.42
CA ILE A 151 9.44 13.93 7.89
C ILE A 151 8.58 14.62 6.84
N ILE A 152 7.44 14.02 6.53
CA ILE A 152 6.42 14.68 5.72
C ILE A 152 5.73 15.74 6.59
N TRP A 153 5.82 17.00 6.17
CA TRP A 153 5.15 18.12 6.80
C TRP A 153 4.10 18.68 5.84
N LEU A 154 2.83 18.46 6.16
CA LEU A 154 1.72 19.04 5.40
C LEU A 154 1.65 20.53 5.74
N LYS A 155 2.14 21.38 4.83
CA LYS A 155 1.85 22.82 4.92
C LYS A 155 0.42 23.05 4.46
N GLU A 156 -0.32 23.83 5.25
CA GLU A 156 -1.67 24.35 4.92
C GLU A 156 -1.65 25.17 3.62
#